data_AF-A0A7X5VRU7-F1
#
_entry.id   AF-A0A7X5VRU7-F1
#
_cell.length_a   1.000
_cell.length_b   1.000
_cell.length_c   1.000
_cell.angle_alpha   90.00
_cell.angle_beta   90.00
_cell.angle_gamma   90.00
#
_symmetry.space_group_name_H-M   'P 1'
#
loop_
_entity.id
_entity.type
_entity.pdbx_description
1 polymer ?
#
loop_
_entity_poly.entity_id
_entity_poly.type
_entity_poly.pdbx_seq_one_letter_code
_entity_poly.pdbx_strand_id
1 'polypeptide(L)' 'MARTLTDIGQYVEHLPATRKQDLEPGDCVIVSTKNSVYRLQALGGDLFYASGGWFDKNPAPRTVTVNGCTFGGQAIGTD' A
#
# COMPACT_ATOMS: atom_id res chain seq x y z
N MET A 1 -25.81 -4.57 -15.82
CA MET A 1 -25.66 -5.68 -14.86
C MET A 1 -24.94 -5.14 -13.63
N ALA A 2 -25.57 -5.22 -12.46
CA ALA A 2 -24.94 -4.81 -11.20
C ALA A 2 -23.91 -5.87 -10.79
N ARG A 3 -22.65 -5.47 -10.52
CA ARG A 3 -21.66 -6.34 -9.87
C ARG A 3 -21.82 -6.22 -8.36
N THR A 4 -21.82 -7.33 -7.65
CA THR A 4 -21.85 -7.33 -6.19
C THR A 4 -20.44 -7.11 -5.63
N LEU A 5 -20.32 -6.68 -4.37
CA LEU A 5 -19.02 -6.53 -3.69
C LEU A 5 -18.23 -7.86 -3.64
N THR A 6 -18.92 -8.98 -3.57
CA THR A 6 -18.32 -10.33 -3.62
C THR A 6 -17.69 -10.61 -4.98
N ASP A 7 -18.36 -10.22 -6.07
CA ASP A 7 -17.85 -10.39 -7.43
C ASP A 7 -16.59 -9.54 -7.68
N ILE A 8 -16.49 -8.39 -7.01
CA ILE A 8 -15.29 -7.53 -7.04
C ILE A 8 -14.15 -8.23 -6.26
N GLY A 9 -14.44 -8.80 -5.09
CA GLY A 9 -13.44 -9.51 -4.28
C GLY A 9 -12.78 -10.67 -5.02
N GLN A 10 -13.58 -11.55 -5.64
CA GLN A 10 -13.05 -12.69 -6.41
C GLN A 10 -12.24 -12.27 -7.64
N TYR A 11 -12.59 -11.14 -8.26
CA TYR A 11 -11.83 -10.61 -9.40
C TYR A 11 -10.46 -10.06 -8.98
N VAL A 12 -10.38 -9.46 -7.80
CA VAL A 12 -9.13 -8.87 -7.27
C VAL A 12 -8.09 -9.94 -6.94
N GLU A 13 -8.50 -11.15 -6.55
CA GLU A 13 -7.58 -12.27 -6.29
C GLU A 13 -6.80 -12.74 -7.54
N HIS A 14 -7.29 -12.41 -8.73
CA HIS A 14 -6.66 -12.76 -10.00
C HIS A 14 -5.98 -11.58 -10.69
N LEU A 15 -5.97 -10.38 -10.08
CA LEU A 15 -5.26 -9.26 -10.64
C LEU A 15 -3.75 -9.48 -10.51
N PRO A 16 -2.97 -9.22 -11.58
CA PRO A 16 -1.53 -9.26 -11.49
C PRO A 16 -1.05 -8.28 -10.41
N ALA A 17 -0.16 -8.73 -9.54
CA ALA A 17 0.40 -7.89 -8.48
C ALA A 17 1.05 -6.64 -9.09
N THR A 18 0.63 -5.47 -8.64
CA THR A 18 1.25 -4.19 -9.05
C THR A 18 2.66 -4.13 -8.48
N ARG A 19 3.67 -4.02 -9.34
CA ARG A 19 5.05 -3.85 -8.90
C ARG A 19 5.33 -2.38 -8.65
N LYS A 20 6.23 -2.09 -7.73
CA LYS A 20 6.66 -0.72 -7.42
C LYS A 20 7.13 0.06 -8.66
N GLN A 21 7.84 -0.63 -9.56
CA GLN A 21 8.34 -0.07 -10.82
C GLN A 21 7.23 0.33 -11.81
N ASP A 22 6.00 -0.16 -11.60
CA ASP A 22 4.85 0.13 -12.47
C ASP A 22 4.04 1.33 -11.93
N LEU A 23 4.44 1.92 -10.79
CA LEU A 23 3.75 3.06 -10.18
C LEU A 23 4.30 4.39 -10.71
N GLU A 24 3.40 5.28 -11.09
CA GLU A 24 3.71 6.64 -11.52
C GLU A 24 3.52 7.64 -10.37
N PRO A 25 4.22 8.80 -10.39
CA PRO A 25 3.97 9.87 -9.44
C PRO A 25 2.48 10.28 -9.44
N GLY A 26 1.87 10.29 -8.25
CA GLY A 26 0.44 10.55 -8.06
C GLY A 26 -0.38 9.28 -7.77
N ASP A 27 0.10 8.10 -8.17
CA ASP A 27 -0.57 6.84 -7.88
C ASP A 27 -0.74 6.62 -6.37
N CYS A 28 -1.80 5.88 -6.03
CA CYS A 28 -2.17 5.63 -4.65
C CYS A 28 -2.25 4.13 -4.38
N VAL A 29 -1.45 3.67 -3.42
CA VAL A 29 -1.47 2.30 -2.90
C VAL A 29 -2.10 2.31 -1.52
N ILE A 30 -3.09 1.45 -1.31
CA ILE A 30 -3.70 1.23 0.01
C ILE A 30 -3.14 -0.07 0.57
N VAL A 31 -2.56 -0.01 1.77
CA VAL A 31 -2.04 -1.17 2.47
C VAL A 31 -2.90 -1.41 3.70
N SER A 32 -3.70 -2.47 3.63
CA SER A 32 -4.51 -2.92 4.76
C SER A 32 -3.79 -4.03 5.51
N THR A 33 -3.61 -3.82 6.81
CA THR A 33 -3.12 -4.82 7.76
C THR A 33 -4.27 -5.23 8.68
N LYS A 34 -4.06 -6.24 9.52
CA LYS A 34 -5.06 -6.66 10.53
C LYS A 34 -5.57 -5.50 11.40
N ASN A 35 -4.68 -4.56 11.75
CA ASN A 35 -4.97 -3.54 12.76
C ASN A 35 -5.07 -2.12 12.21
N SER A 36 -4.70 -1.88 10.94
CA SER A 36 -4.56 -0.53 10.39
C SER A 36 -4.60 -0.53 8.87
N VAL A 37 -5.08 0.58 8.33
CA VAL A 37 -5.02 0.90 6.90
C VAL A 37 -4.05 2.07 6.71
N TYR A 38 -3.17 1.93 5.72
CA TYR A 38 -2.21 2.94 5.32
C TYR A 38 -2.47 3.37 3.89
N ARG A 39 -2.24 4.65 3.62
CA ARG A 39 -2.26 5.23 2.27
C ARG A 39 -0.84 5.64 1.90
N LEU A 40 -0.36 5.16 0.76
CA LEU A 40 0.93 5.51 0.17
C LEU A 40 0.68 6.20 -1.16
N GLN A 41 1.06 7.47 -1.28
CA GLN A 41 1.02 8.19 -2.55
C GLN A 41 2.42 8.22 -3.17
N ALA A 42 2.56 7.68 -4.37
CA ALA A 42 3.83 7.69 -5.09
C ALA A 42 4.26 9.13 -5.41
N LEU A 43 5.50 9.46 -5.11
CA LEU A 43 6.12 10.76 -5.41
C LEU A 43 7.11 10.67 -6.58
N GLY A 44 7.39 9.45 -7.06
CA GLY A 44 8.48 9.15 -8.00
C GLY A 44 9.79 8.83 -7.28
N GLY A 45 10.74 8.27 -8.03
CA GLY A 45 12.07 7.92 -7.49
C GLY A 45 12.00 7.03 -6.24
N ASP A 46 11.08 6.07 -6.24
CA ASP A 46 10.88 5.11 -5.15
C ASP A 46 10.38 5.67 -3.80
N LEU A 47 9.98 6.95 -3.78
CA LEU A 47 9.47 7.64 -2.61
C LEU A 47 7.94 7.66 -2.56
N PHE A 48 7.40 7.59 -1.35
CA PHE A 48 5.98 7.63 -1.06
C PHE A 48 5.69 8.61 0.06
N TYR A 49 4.60 9.38 -0.07
CA TYR A 49 3.99 10.06 1.05
C TYR A 49 3.01 9.10 1.75
N ALA A 50 3.31 8.77 3.00
CA ALA A 50 2.56 7.85 3.84
C ALA A 50 1.65 8.59 4.83
N SER A 51 0.42 8.10 4.96
CA SER A 51 -0.55 8.52 5.96
C SER A 51 -1.37 7.33 6.46
N GLY A 52 -2.10 7.51 7.57
CA GLY A 52 -2.85 6.43 8.21
C GLY A 52 -2.08 5.71 9.32
N GLY A 53 -2.81 5.04 10.21
CA GLY A 53 -2.24 4.21 11.28
C GLY A 53 -1.24 4.96 12.16
N TRP A 54 -0.01 4.43 12.25
CA TRP A 54 1.07 5.06 13.00
C TRP A 54 1.49 6.44 12.44
N PHE A 55 1.44 6.65 11.13
CA PHE A 55 1.90 7.91 10.50
C PHE A 55 1.02 9.12 10.83
N ASP A 56 -0.26 8.91 11.12
CA ASP A 56 -1.15 10.00 11.55
C ASP A 56 -0.95 10.36 13.02
N LYS A 57 -0.43 9.42 13.82
CA LYS A 57 -0.23 9.57 15.27
C LYS A 57 1.13 10.17 15.64
N ASN A 58 2.06 10.27 14.68
CA ASN A 58 3.44 10.67 14.95
C ASN A 58 3.87 11.86 14.06
N PRO A 59 4.63 12.82 14.60
CA PRO A 59 5.08 14.01 13.87
C PRO A 59 6.27 13.77 12.92
N ALA A 60 6.63 12.50 12.67
CA ALA A 60 7.78 12.13 11.86
C ALA A 60 7.60 12.47 10.36
N PRO A 61 8.69 12.57 9.57
CA PRO A 61 8.61 12.74 8.13
C PRO A 61 7.74 11.64 7.51
N ARG A 62 6.74 12.06 6.75
CA ARG A 62 5.77 11.16 6.10
C ARG A 62 6.28 10.57 4.79
N THR A 63 7.47 10.97 4.35
CA THR A 63 8.08 10.45 3.13
C THR A 63 8.90 9.20 3.44
N VAL A 64 8.55 8.07 2.82
CA VAL A 64 9.17 6.76 3.04
C VAL A 64 9.53 6.10 1.72
N THR A 65 10.49 5.17 1.75
CA THR A 65 10.77 4.25 0.64
C THR A 65 10.18 2.88 0.94
N VAL A 66 9.58 2.23 -0.05
CA VAL A 66 9.21 0.81 0.04
C VAL A 66 10.32 -0.02 -0.58
N ASN A 67 11.22 -0.54 0.25
CA ASN A 67 12.37 -1.35 -0.21
C ASN A 67 12.04 -2.86 -0.32
N GLY A 68 10.85 -3.26 0.13
CA GLY A 68 10.32 -4.62 0.17
C GLY A 68 9.12 -4.66 1.14
N CYS A 69 8.52 -5.83 1.37
CA CYS A 69 7.45 -6.01 2.37
C CYS A 69 7.96 -5.88 3.82
N THR A 70 8.98 -5.07 4.08
CA THR A 70 9.63 -4.95 5.39
C THR A 70 9.52 -3.54 5.92
N PHE A 71 8.66 -3.35 6.92
CA PHE A 71 8.75 -2.18 7.79
C PHE A 71 9.74 -2.54 8.90
N GLY A 72 10.98 -2.04 8.81
CA GLY A 72 12.03 -2.35 9.79
C GLY A 72 12.64 -3.75 9.69
N GLY A 73 12.58 -4.41 8.53
CA GLY A 73 13.26 -5.70 8.29
C GLY A 73 12.40 -6.96 8.50
N GLN A 74 11.13 -6.85 8.90
CA GLN A 74 10.22 -8.00 9.00
C GLN A 74 9.24 -8.07 7.85
N ALA A 75 9.21 -9.21 7.15
CA ALA A 75 8.31 -9.44 6.04
C ALA A 75 6.84 -9.44 6.52
N ILE A 76 6.01 -8.61 5.89
CA ILE A 76 4.57 -8.58 6.09
C ILE A 76 3.96 -9.68 5.21
N GLY A 77 3.28 -10.65 5.82
CA GLY A 77 2.65 -11.76 5.11
C GLY A 77 3.53 -13.00 4.93
N THR A 78 4.51 -13.23 5.80
CA THR A 78 4.96 -14.61 6.05
C THR A 78 3.93 -15.30 6.91
N ASP A 79 3.54 -16.50 6.48
CA ASP A 79 2.62 -17.42 7.17
C ASP A 79 2.91 -17.53 8.68
#